data_AF-A0A5C7G643-F1
#
_entry.id   AF-A0A5C7G643-F1
#
_cell.length_a   1.000
_cell.length_b   1.000
_cell.length_c   1.000
_cell.angle_alpha   90.00
_cell.angle_beta   90.00
_cell.angle_gamma   90.00
#
_symmetry.space_group_name_H-M   'P 1'
#
loop_
_entity.id
_entity.type
_entity.pdbx_description
1 polymer ?
#
loop_
_entity_poly.entity_id
_entity_poly.type
_entity_poly.pdbx_seq_one_letter_code
_entity_poly.pdbx_strand_id
1 'polypeptide(L)'
;MKNVHPEFSFQSRELEGQIEGTLGDPPNRKNYDMMVGALVSEYADGGGIDDVNMMAFALVDKIRFLDPKGLMREAADYADGDPARVFAMAECNGDDGKAMYEGMTANYPELARQAIITAFLFKNQNRWDDEDQSLEQLGRNDDGDEVDDNGDATDDFTGLFDEGDRDER
;
A
#
# COMPACT_ATOMS: atom_id res chain seq x y z
N MET A 1 14.42 -11.16 -2.63
CA MET A 1 12.98 -11.42 -2.47
C MET A 1 12.53 -10.71 -1.21
N LYS A 2 11.47 -9.91 -1.31
CA LYS A 2 10.83 -9.27 -0.16
C LYS A 2 10.01 -10.39 0.51
N ASN A 3 10.46 -10.89 1.65
CA ASN A 3 9.84 -12.04 2.31
C ASN A 3 8.61 -11.57 3.10
N VAL A 4 7.48 -11.33 2.44
CA VAL A 4 6.18 -11.11 3.10
C VAL A 4 5.36 -12.39 3.04
N HIS A 5 4.75 -12.75 4.16
CA HIS A 5 3.91 -13.92 4.27
C HIS A 5 2.64 -13.74 3.42
N PRO A 6 2.19 -14.75 2.64
CA PRO A 6 1.03 -14.63 1.75
C PRO A 6 -0.25 -14.16 2.44
N GLU A 7 -0.47 -14.59 3.69
CA GLU A 7 -1.63 -14.18 4.48
C GLU A 7 -1.64 -12.66 4.75
N PHE A 8 -0.48 -12.08 5.08
CA PHE A 8 -0.38 -10.63 5.26
C PHE A 8 -0.58 -9.87 3.95
N SER A 9 -0.07 -10.40 2.85
CA SER A 9 -0.32 -9.85 1.51
C SER A 9 -1.80 -9.85 1.16
N PHE A 10 -2.49 -10.96 1.46
CA PHE A 10 -3.93 -11.12 1.23
C PHE A 10 -4.73 -10.13 2.10
N GLN A 11 -4.50 -10.11 3.41
CA GLN A 11 -5.19 -9.20 4.33
C GLN A 11 -4.96 -7.72 3.96
N SER A 12 -3.76 -7.37 3.52
CA SER A 12 -3.46 -5.99 3.10
C SER A 12 -4.24 -5.56 1.86
N ARG A 13 -4.51 -6.48 0.93
CA ARG A 13 -5.30 -6.22 -0.29
C ARG A 13 -6.80 -6.19 0.01
N GLU A 14 -7.27 -7.09 0.89
CA GLU A 14 -8.65 -7.05 1.40
C GLU A 14 -8.95 -5.74 2.14
N LEU A 15 -7.99 -5.26 2.95
CA LEU A 15 -8.11 -3.98 3.65
C LEU A 15 -8.27 -2.81 2.68
N GLU A 16 -7.52 -2.79 1.58
CA GLU A 16 -7.67 -1.79 0.52
C GLU A 16 -9.10 -1.80 -0.05
N GLY A 17 -9.61 -2.98 -0.45
CA GLY A 17 -10.96 -3.11 -0.96
C GLY A 17 -12.05 -2.70 0.05
N GLN A 18 -11.84 -2.94 1.35
CA GLN A 18 -12.76 -2.49 2.39
C GLN A 18 -12.76 -0.96 2.56
N ILE A 19 -11.58 -0.33 2.51
CA ILE A 19 -11.44 1.13 2.59
C ILE A 19 -12.10 1.78 1.37
N GLU A 20 -11.81 1.28 0.16
CA GLU A 20 -12.43 1.75 -1.07
C GLU A 20 -13.94 1.56 -1.07
N GLY A 21 -14.42 0.38 -0.65
CA GLY A 21 -15.85 0.09 -0.54
C GLY A 21 -16.57 0.98 0.48
N THR A 22 -15.90 1.33 1.58
CA THR A 22 -16.43 2.24 2.59
C THR A 22 -16.47 3.70 2.11
N LEU A 23 -15.44 4.12 1.38
CA LEU A 23 -15.41 5.44 0.75
C LEU A 23 -16.47 5.53 -0.35
N GLY A 24 -16.65 4.50 -1.16
CA GLY A 24 -17.57 4.47 -2.29
C GLY A 24 -17.13 5.38 -3.45
N ASP A 25 -17.96 5.41 -4.50
CA ASP A 25 -17.74 6.24 -5.69
C ASP A 25 -19.01 7.07 -6.01
N PRO A 26 -19.00 8.41 -5.85
CA PRO A 26 -17.86 9.24 -5.43
C PRO A 26 -17.51 9.08 -3.93
N PRO A 27 -16.27 9.39 -3.51
CA PRO A 27 -15.84 9.20 -2.12
C PRO A 27 -16.67 9.97 -1.09
N ASN A 28 -17.17 9.25 -0.09
CA ASN A 28 -17.92 9.76 1.05
C ASN A 28 -17.08 9.70 2.33
N ARG A 29 -16.25 10.73 2.52
CA ARG A 29 -15.38 10.88 3.71
C ARG A 29 -16.15 10.89 5.02
N LYS A 30 -17.36 11.47 5.05
CA LYS A 30 -18.16 11.52 6.27
C LYS A 30 -18.55 10.12 6.76
N ASN A 31 -18.98 9.24 5.85
CA ASN A 31 -19.34 7.87 6.20
C ASN A 31 -18.11 7.08 6.67
N TYR A 32 -17.00 7.25 5.97
CA TYR A 32 -15.72 6.66 6.34
C TYR A 32 -15.28 7.11 7.75
N ASP A 33 -15.27 8.41 8.03
CA ASP A 33 -14.87 8.95 9.33
C ASP A 33 -15.79 8.47 10.47
N MET A 34 -17.10 8.32 10.21
CA MET A 34 -18.04 7.75 11.18
C MET A 34 -17.70 6.28 11.50
N MET A 35 -17.34 5.50 10.49
CA MET A 35 -16.96 4.09 10.68
C MET A 35 -15.65 3.96 11.45
N VAL A 36 -14.62 4.72 11.06
CA VAL A 36 -13.34 4.78 11.80
C VAL A 36 -13.58 5.20 13.24
N GLY A 37 -14.37 6.27 13.46
CA GLY A 37 -14.67 6.76 14.81
C GLY A 37 -15.41 5.74 15.69
N ALA A 38 -16.38 5.00 15.12
CA ALA A 38 -17.08 3.94 15.83
C ALA A 38 -16.14 2.80 16.24
N LEU A 39 -15.30 2.32 15.31
CA LEU A 39 -14.32 1.28 15.61
C LEU A 39 -13.32 1.74 16.66
N VAL A 40 -12.74 2.93 16.51
CA VAL A 40 -11.78 3.51 17.48
C VAL A 40 -12.38 3.54 18.89
N SER A 41 -13.64 3.97 19.02
CA SER A 41 -14.33 4.04 20.30
C SER A 41 -14.55 2.65 20.90
N GLU A 42 -15.04 1.69 20.10
CA GLU A 42 -15.32 0.33 20.55
C GLU A 42 -14.07 -0.40 21.08
N TYR A 43 -12.96 -0.27 20.36
CA TYR A 43 -11.68 -0.85 20.78
C TYR A 43 -11.07 -0.12 21.99
N ALA A 44 -11.26 1.20 22.12
CA ALA A 44 -10.83 1.95 23.29
C ALA A 44 -11.59 1.53 24.56
N ASP A 45 -12.86 1.17 24.44
CA ASP A 45 -13.69 0.64 25.53
C ASP A 45 -13.45 -0.86 25.80
N GLY A 46 -12.63 -1.52 24.98
CA GLY A 46 -12.28 -2.93 25.11
C GLY A 46 -13.34 -3.92 24.60
N GLY A 47 -14.39 -3.43 23.93
CA GLY A 47 -15.47 -4.24 23.33
C GLY A 47 -15.24 -4.65 21.87
N GLY A 48 -14.06 -4.32 21.34
CA GLY A 48 -13.65 -4.48 19.95
C GLY A 48 -14.01 -5.80 19.26
N ILE A 49 -14.04 -5.78 17.93
CA ILE A 49 -14.30 -6.96 17.10
C ILE A 49 -13.02 -7.81 17.00
N ASP A 50 -13.14 -9.12 17.23
CA ASP A 50 -12.03 -10.08 17.09
C ASP A 50 -11.70 -10.37 15.61
N ASP A 51 -11.45 -9.33 14.81
CA ASP A 51 -11.18 -9.41 13.38
C ASP A 51 -9.99 -8.54 12.98
N VAL A 52 -8.98 -9.14 12.34
CA VAL A 52 -7.74 -8.46 11.95
C VAL A 52 -8.00 -7.32 10.98
N ASN A 53 -8.91 -7.48 10.03
CA ASN A 53 -9.20 -6.46 9.04
C ASN A 53 -9.91 -5.27 9.69
N MET A 54 -10.86 -5.51 10.60
CA MET A 54 -11.52 -4.43 11.34
C MET A 54 -10.56 -3.68 12.27
N MET A 55 -9.64 -4.38 12.94
CA MET A 55 -8.59 -3.75 13.74
C MET A 55 -7.64 -2.93 12.85
N ALA A 56 -7.19 -3.49 11.72
CA ALA A 56 -6.30 -2.80 10.80
C ALA A 56 -6.98 -1.55 10.22
N PHE A 57 -8.26 -1.64 9.85
CA PHE A 57 -9.06 -0.51 9.36
C PHE A 57 -9.12 0.63 10.38
N ALA A 58 -9.37 0.32 11.64
CA ALA A 58 -9.38 1.32 12.72
C ALA A 58 -8.01 1.97 12.92
N LEU A 59 -6.92 1.23 12.67
CA LEU A 59 -5.54 1.70 12.82
C LEU A 59 -5.08 2.62 11.68
N VAL A 60 -5.50 2.40 10.43
CA VAL A 60 -4.91 3.03 9.22
C VAL A 60 -4.64 4.53 9.36
N ASP A 61 -5.60 5.29 9.86
CA ASP A 61 -5.50 6.76 9.98
C ASP A 61 -4.95 7.23 11.33
N LYS A 62 -4.84 6.34 12.31
CA LYS A 62 -4.37 6.66 13.67
C LYS A 62 -2.93 6.24 13.90
N ILE A 63 -2.45 5.24 13.17
CA ILE A 63 -1.14 4.62 13.38
C ILE A 63 -0.01 5.32 12.64
N ARG A 64 1.13 5.41 13.33
CA ARG A 64 2.43 5.82 12.82
C ARG A 64 3.44 4.72 13.08
N PHE A 65 4.29 4.44 12.09
CA PHE A 65 5.32 3.42 12.17
C PHE A 65 6.68 4.04 12.53
N LEU A 66 7.30 3.50 13.57
CA LEU A 66 8.58 3.93 14.13
C LEU A 66 9.75 3.11 13.57
N ASP A 67 9.53 1.83 13.28
CA ASP A 67 10.54 0.95 12.67
C ASP A 67 9.99 0.17 11.46
N PRO A 68 9.91 0.82 10.27
CA PRO A 68 9.47 0.16 9.04
C PRO A 68 10.32 -1.05 8.63
N LYS A 69 11.62 -1.07 8.97
CA LYS A 69 12.51 -2.18 8.62
C LYS A 69 12.27 -3.37 9.54
N GLY A 70 12.04 -3.12 10.81
CA GLY A 70 11.59 -4.12 11.78
C GLY A 70 10.26 -4.73 11.35
N LEU A 71 9.26 -3.91 11.05
CA LEU A 71 7.93 -4.37 10.62
C LEU A 71 7.99 -5.23 9.34
N MET A 72 8.82 -4.85 8.35
CA MET A 72 9.04 -5.69 7.17
C MET A 72 9.63 -7.07 7.49
N ARG A 73 10.43 -7.21 8.56
CA ARG A 73 10.95 -8.52 8.98
C ARG A 73 9.88 -9.33 9.69
N GLU A 74 9.08 -8.69 10.52
CA GLU A 74 7.96 -9.35 11.22
C GLU A 74 6.88 -9.81 10.24
N ALA A 75 6.73 -9.14 9.09
CA ALA A 75 5.81 -9.54 8.02
C ALA A 75 6.15 -10.88 7.35
N ALA A 76 7.31 -11.49 7.63
CA ALA A 76 7.68 -12.80 7.07
C ALA A 76 7.00 -13.98 7.80
N ASP A 77 6.53 -13.77 9.03
CA ASP A 77 5.96 -14.82 9.88
C ASP A 77 4.57 -14.39 10.34
N TYR A 78 3.53 -15.11 9.93
CA TYR A 78 2.18 -14.80 10.34
C TYR A 78 1.80 -15.41 11.70
N ALA A 79 2.32 -16.59 12.04
CA ALA A 79 1.78 -17.43 13.11
C ALA A 79 2.50 -17.29 14.45
N ASP A 80 3.83 -17.10 14.45
CA ASP A 80 4.67 -17.30 15.64
C ASP A 80 5.49 -16.06 16.05
N GLY A 81 5.12 -14.87 15.59
CA GLY A 81 5.85 -13.66 15.95
C GLY A 81 5.53 -13.13 17.36
N ASP A 82 6.33 -12.17 17.83
CA ASP A 82 6.19 -11.59 19.17
C ASP A 82 5.37 -10.28 19.12
N PRO A 83 4.15 -10.23 19.70
CA PRO A 83 3.34 -9.02 19.73
C PRO A 83 4.05 -7.84 20.37
N ALA A 84 4.77 -8.05 21.48
CA ALA A 84 5.44 -6.96 22.20
C ALA A 84 6.51 -6.28 21.33
N ARG A 85 7.17 -7.07 20.47
CA ARG A 85 8.16 -6.58 19.53
C ARG A 85 7.52 -5.67 18.49
N VAL A 86 6.37 -6.05 17.93
CA VAL A 86 5.63 -5.23 16.95
C VAL A 86 5.04 -3.97 17.59
N PHE A 87 4.53 -4.07 18.83
CA PHE A 87 3.95 -2.93 19.54
C PHE A 87 4.95 -1.81 19.77
N ALA A 88 6.23 -2.15 19.98
CA ALA A 88 7.32 -1.19 20.12
C ALA A 88 7.70 -0.49 18.80
N MET A 89 7.23 -0.99 17.65
CA MET A 89 7.55 -0.44 16.32
C MET A 89 6.48 0.51 15.77
N ALA A 90 5.39 0.74 16.51
CA ALA A 90 4.31 1.62 16.09
C ALA A 90 3.71 2.37 17.28
N GLU A 91 3.11 3.51 16.98
CA GLU A 91 2.37 4.33 17.95
C GLU A 91 1.11 4.89 17.30
N CYS A 92 0.09 5.18 18.11
CA CYS A 92 -1.11 5.88 17.64
C CYS A 92 -1.15 7.34 18.11
N ASN A 93 -1.67 8.20 17.24
CA ASN A 93 -1.85 9.62 17.49
C ASN A 93 -3.23 9.93 18.09
N GLY A 94 -3.31 11.02 18.87
CA GLY A 94 -4.54 11.46 19.53
C GLY A 94 -4.92 10.60 20.74
N ASP A 95 -5.71 11.16 21.65
CA ASP A 95 -6.06 10.48 22.91
C ASP A 95 -6.88 9.22 22.65
N ASP A 96 -7.90 9.30 21.77
CA ASP A 96 -8.72 8.13 21.39
C ASP A 96 -7.92 7.05 20.66
N GLY A 97 -6.96 7.46 19.81
CA GLY A 97 -6.10 6.53 19.10
C GLY A 97 -5.15 5.77 20.04
N LYS A 98 -4.64 6.45 21.08
CA LYS A 98 -3.83 5.81 22.12
C LYS A 98 -4.66 4.83 22.96
N ALA A 99 -5.84 5.24 23.41
CA ALA A 99 -6.73 4.38 24.18
C ALA A 99 -7.14 3.13 23.38
N MET A 100 -7.47 3.29 22.10
CA MET A 100 -7.71 2.19 21.16
C MET A 100 -6.50 1.25 21.07
N TYR A 101 -5.30 1.80 20.85
CA TYR A 101 -4.07 1.00 20.73
C TYR A 101 -3.76 0.22 22.00
N GLU A 102 -3.92 0.84 23.17
CA GLU A 102 -3.78 0.18 24.47
C GLU A 102 -4.83 -0.92 24.67
N GLY A 103 -6.09 -0.66 24.35
CA GLY A 103 -7.18 -1.64 24.44
C GLY A 103 -6.95 -2.86 23.54
N MET A 104 -6.61 -2.64 22.27
CA MET A 104 -6.31 -3.72 21.32
C MET A 104 -5.11 -4.56 21.77
N THR A 105 -4.00 -3.93 22.12
CA THR A 105 -2.75 -4.63 22.46
C THR A 105 -2.83 -5.38 23.79
N ALA A 106 -3.67 -4.94 24.72
CA ALA A 106 -3.90 -5.63 26.00
C ALA A 106 -4.88 -6.80 25.86
N ASN A 107 -5.98 -6.62 25.13
CA ASN A 107 -7.06 -7.61 25.07
C ASN A 107 -6.83 -8.67 23.98
N TYR A 108 -6.20 -8.29 22.87
CA TYR A 108 -6.07 -9.13 21.67
C TYR A 108 -4.65 -9.07 21.09
N PRO A 109 -3.62 -9.49 21.83
CA PRO A 109 -2.24 -9.20 21.46
C PRO A 109 -1.84 -9.76 20.09
N GLU A 110 -2.26 -10.98 19.76
CA GLU A 110 -1.92 -11.58 18.46
C GLU A 110 -2.69 -10.93 17.30
N LEU A 111 -3.97 -10.65 17.47
CA LEU A 111 -4.77 -9.96 16.45
C LEU A 111 -4.25 -8.53 16.23
N ALA A 112 -3.91 -7.83 17.31
CA ALA A 112 -3.32 -6.49 17.24
C ALA A 112 -1.97 -6.52 16.52
N ARG A 113 -1.13 -7.52 16.79
CA ARG A 113 0.15 -7.73 16.09
C ARG A 113 -0.08 -7.85 14.59
N GLN A 114 -0.98 -8.75 14.20
CA GLN A 114 -1.30 -8.99 12.79
C GLN A 114 -1.89 -7.73 12.13
N ALA A 115 -2.81 -7.05 12.80
CA ALA A 115 -3.45 -5.83 12.31
C ALA A 115 -2.47 -4.67 12.10
N ILE A 116 -1.49 -4.50 13.00
CA ILE A 116 -0.42 -3.49 12.86
C ILE A 116 0.43 -3.78 11.63
N ILE A 117 0.82 -5.04 11.41
CA ILE A 117 1.59 -5.45 10.22
C ILE A 117 0.77 -5.26 8.95
N THR A 118 -0.50 -5.67 8.95
CA THR A 118 -1.42 -5.49 7.82
C THR A 118 -1.60 -4.01 7.48
N ALA A 119 -1.85 -3.14 8.47
CA ALA A 119 -1.93 -1.70 8.25
C ALA A 119 -0.61 -1.10 7.75
N PHE A 120 0.54 -1.64 8.20
CA PHE A 120 1.86 -1.24 7.71
C PHE A 120 2.04 -1.57 6.23
N LEU A 121 1.71 -2.80 5.85
CA LEU A 121 1.82 -3.26 4.47
C LEU A 121 0.87 -2.47 3.55
N PHE A 122 -0.37 -2.26 3.97
CA PHE A 122 -1.32 -1.43 3.21
C PHE A 122 -0.76 -0.03 2.93
N LYS A 123 -0.18 0.63 3.95
CA LYS A 123 0.42 1.96 3.78
C LYS A 123 1.76 1.96 3.03
N ASN A 124 2.31 0.79 2.69
CA ASN A 124 3.62 0.62 2.07
C ASN A 124 3.65 -0.41 0.93
N GLN A 125 2.56 -0.55 0.16
CA GLN A 125 2.42 -1.54 -0.92
C GLN A 125 3.65 -1.63 -1.85
N ASN A 126 4.19 -0.49 -2.29
CA ASN A 126 5.38 -0.44 -3.17
C ASN A 126 6.62 -1.14 -2.58
N ARG A 127 6.68 -1.32 -1.26
CA ARG A 127 7.82 -1.93 -0.56
C ARG A 127 7.79 -3.44 -0.53
N TRP A 128 6.65 -4.07 -0.79
CA TRP A 128 6.51 -5.52 -0.64
C TRP A 128 5.75 -6.19 -1.77
N ASP A 129 4.91 -5.46 -2.52
CA ASP A 129 4.29 -6.02 -3.70
C ASP A 129 5.36 -6.22 -4.80
N ASP A 130 5.32 -7.40 -5.40
CA ASP A 130 6.18 -7.81 -6.51
C ASP A 130 5.49 -7.54 -7.87
N GLU A 131 4.21 -7.13 -7.90
CA GLU A 131 3.40 -7.09 -9.12
C GLU A 131 3.67 -5.91 -10.08
N ASP A 132 4.22 -4.75 -9.70
CA ASP A 132 4.67 -3.81 -10.74
C ASP A 132 5.62 -2.68 -10.28
N GLN A 133 6.92 -2.83 -10.58
CA GLN A 133 7.89 -1.73 -10.63
C GLN A 133 8.71 -1.79 -11.94
N SER A 134 8.26 -2.59 -12.92
CA SER A 134 9.00 -2.82 -14.16
C SER A 134 8.84 -1.68 -15.16
N LEU A 135 7.73 -0.94 -15.12
CA LEU A 135 7.46 0.19 -16.03
C LEU A 135 7.97 1.55 -15.51
N GLU A 136 7.87 1.84 -14.20
CA GLU A 136 8.38 3.12 -13.64
C GLU A 136 9.92 3.19 -13.58
N GLN A 137 10.62 2.04 -13.54
CA GLN A 137 12.09 2.01 -13.58
C GLN A 137 12.68 2.16 -14.98
N LEU A 138 11.90 1.90 -16.05
CA LEU A 138 12.36 2.05 -17.43
C LEU A 138 12.54 3.52 -17.84
N GLY A 139 11.83 4.46 -17.21
CA GLY A 139 11.96 5.89 -17.49
C GLY A 139 12.96 6.64 -16.60
N ARG A 140 13.54 6.00 -15.58
CA ARG A 140 14.43 6.67 -14.61
C ARG A 140 15.93 6.55 -14.95
N ASN A 141 16.28 5.75 -15.94
CA ASN A 141 17.64 5.60 -16.45
C ASN A 141 17.81 6.12 -17.89
N ASP A 142 16.81 6.82 -18.43
CA ASP A 142 16.88 7.52 -19.72
C ASP A 142 17.00 9.04 -19.48
N ASP A 143 17.88 9.42 -18.56
CA ASP A 143 18.41 10.79 -18.52
C ASP A 143 19.47 10.87 -19.62
N GLY A 144 19.05 11.39 -20.77
CA GLY A 144 19.85 11.55 -21.96
C GLY A 144 21.14 12.33 -21.72
N ASP A 145 22.24 11.74 -22.17
CA ASP A 145 23.42 12.50 -22.57
C ASP A 145 23.30 12.81 -24.07
N GLU A 146 23.10 14.09 -24.35
CA GLU A 146 23.06 14.75 -25.65
C GLU A 146 24.43 14.75 -26.37
N VAL A 147 24.43 14.42 -27.68
CA VAL A 147 25.31 14.82 -28.83
C VAL A 147 26.86 14.73 -28.67
N ASP A 148 27.66 14.23 -29.62
CA ASP A 148 27.81 14.54 -31.06
C ASP A 148 28.84 13.55 -31.66
N ASP A 149 28.60 13.01 -32.85
CA ASP A 149 29.68 12.91 -33.87
C ASP A 149 29.11 12.77 -35.29
N ASN A 150 29.27 13.84 -36.06
CA ASN A 150 29.29 13.94 -37.52
C ASN A 150 29.31 12.61 -38.32
N GLY A 151 28.34 12.45 -39.22
CA GLY A 151 28.34 11.35 -40.19
C GLY A 151 27.33 11.48 -41.31
N ASP A 152 27.56 12.47 -42.17
CA ASP A 152 27.22 12.51 -43.60
C ASP A 152 25.75 12.35 -44.05
N ALA A 153 25.25 13.38 -44.72
CA ALA A 153 23.97 13.39 -45.40
C ALA A 153 24.07 12.58 -46.70
N THR A 154 23.17 11.62 -46.89
CA THR A 154 22.80 11.14 -48.23
C THR A 154 21.29 11.09 -48.37
N ASP A 155 20.78 12.04 -49.14
CA ASP A 155 19.44 12.09 -49.74
C ASP A 155 19.11 10.75 -50.43
N ASP A 156 18.06 10.04 -49.98
CA ASP A 156 17.34 9.08 -50.83
C ASP A 156 15.93 8.72 -50.31
N PHE A 157 15.10 9.73 -49.99
CA PHE A 157 13.70 9.50 -49.60
C PHE A 157 12.70 10.48 -50.24
N THR A 158 13.03 10.98 -51.44
CA THR A 158 12.16 11.88 -52.24
C THR A 158 11.61 11.22 -53.50
N GLY A 159 11.58 9.88 -53.55
CA GLY A 159 11.08 9.10 -54.70
C GLY A 159 9.86 8.20 -54.44
N LEU A 160 9.28 8.18 -53.22
CA LEU A 160 8.26 7.17 -52.87
C LEU A 160 6.79 7.61 -53.04
N PHE A 161 6.52 8.86 -53.45
CA PHE A 161 5.15 9.39 -53.53
C PHE A 161 4.86 10.18 -54.81
N ASP A 162 5.45 9.79 -55.94
CA ASP A 162 4.99 10.21 -57.26
C ASP A 162 4.91 9.00 -58.21
N GLU A 163 3.82 8.23 -58.08
CA GLU A 163 3.34 7.41 -59.20
C GLU A 163 1.80 7.39 -59.20
N GLY A 164 1.23 8.43 -59.81
CA GLY A 164 0.33 8.27 -60.95
C GLY A 164 -1.09 7.77 -60.68
N ASP A 165 -2.01 8.74 -60.68
CA ASP A 165 -3.33 8.59 -61.31
C ASP A 165 -3.22 7.78 -62.62
N ARG A 166 -3.95 6.68 -62.70
CA ARG A 166 -4.39 6.11 -63.98
C ARG A 166 -5.77 5.47 -63.84
N ASP A 167 -6.75 6.29 -64.21
CA ASP A 167 -7.99 5.89 -64.90
C ASP A 167 -7.82 4.63 -65.76
N GLU A 168 -8.82 3.75 -65.77
CA GLU A 168 -9.38 3.23 -67.02
C GLU A 168 -10.72 2.50 -66.81
N ARG A 169 -11.77 3.13 -67.33
CA ARG A 169 -12.96 2.57 -68.03
C ARG A 169 -13.79 1.45 -67.41
#